data_AF-A0A8T5TGH3-F1
#
_entry.id   AF-A0A8T5TGH3-F1
#
_cell.length_a   1.000
_cell.length_b   1.000
_cell.length_c   1.000
_cell.angle_alpha   90.00
_cell.angle_beta   90.00
_cell.angle_gamma   90.00
#
_symmetry.space_group_name_H-M   'P 1'
#
loop_
_entity.id
_entity.type
_entity.pdbx_description
1 polymer ?
#
loop_
_entity_poly.entity_id
_entity_poly.type
_entity_poly.pdbx_seq_one_letter_code
_entity_poly.pdbx_strand_id
1 'polypeptide(L)' 'MTEEHKVHYTTVSIPKPLVDKIKERMIGTGFSSVSSYVTYILRQVLSSIEKDERTKQAFSKEEEEAVKQRLRDLGYLE' A
#
# COMPACT_ATOMS: atom_id res chain seq x y z
N MET A 1 4.87 -23.46 22.16
CA MET A 1 5.78 -23.30 21.01
C MET A 1 5.50 -21.94 20.42
N THR A 2 6.17 -20.89 20.92
CA THR A 2 6.07 -19.55 20.35
C THR A 2 7.08 -19.48 19.21
N GLU A 3 6.60 -19.58 17.97
CA GLU A 3 7.39 -19.20 16.81
C GLU A 3 7.70 -17.70 16.93
N GLU A 4 8.96 -17.38 17.28
CA GLU A 4 9.51 -16.05 17.06
C GLU A 4 9.37 -15.73 15.57
N HIS A 5 8.53 -14.77 15.23
CA HIS A 5 8.46 -14.20 13.88
C HIS A 5 9.81 -13.56 13.56
N LYS A 6 10.72 -14.34 13.00
CA LYS A 6 12.05 -13.88 12.61
C LYS A 6 11.89 -13.00 11.38
N VAL A 7 11.88 -11.69 11.58
CA VAL A 7 11.83 -10.72 10.48
C VAL A 7 13.13 -10.86 9.68
N HIS A 8 13.02 -11.30 8.42
CA HIS A 8 14.14 -11.39 7.50
C HIS A 8 14.40 -10.00 6.90
N TYR A 9 15.60 -9.47 7.12
CA TYR A 9 16.03 -8.20 6.55
C TYR A 9 16.81 -8.43 5.27
N THR A 10 16.57 -7.57 4.27
CA THR A 10 17.35 -7.51 3.03
C THR A 10 18.01 -6.13 2.91
N THR A 11 19.16 -6.07 2.22
CA THR A 11 19.88 -4.81 1.98
C THR A 11 19.58 -4.31 0.58
N VAL A 12 19.14 -3.05 0.47
CA VAL A 12 18.89 -2.38 -0.81
C VAL A 12 19.88 -1.23 -0.98
N SER A 13 20.52 -1.16 -2.15
CA SER A 13 21.40 -0.03 -2.48
C SER A 13 20.57 1.15 -2.96
N ILE A 14 20.65 2.26 -2.23
CA ILE A 14 19.94 3.50 -2.54
C ILE A 14 20.99 4.57 -2.88
N PRO A 15 20.82 5.34 -3.96
CA PRO A 15 21.69 6.47 -4.27
C PRO A 15 21.84 7.42 -3.08
N LYS A 16 23.09 7.82 -2.77
CA LYS A 16 23.40 8.81 -1.73
C LYS A 16 22.46 10.03 -1.72
N PRO A 17 22.19 10.72 -2.86
CA PRO A 17 21.33 11.91 -2.83
C PRO A 17 19.89 11.63 -2.38
N LEU A 18 19.38 10.42 -2.59
CA LEU A 18 18.06 10.04 -2.07
C LEU A 18 18.12 9.81 -0.56
N VAL A 19 19.17 9.16 -0.06
CA VAL A 19 19.37 8.97 1.38
C VAL A 19 19.48 10.30 2.11
N ASP A 20 20.18 11.28 1.53
CA ASP A 20 20.30 12.62 2.13
C ASP A 20 18.95 13.32 2.23
N LYS A 21 18.14 13.31 1.16
CA LYS A 21 16.76 13.84 1.20
C LYS A 21 15.89 13.11 2.21
N ILE A 22 16.05 11.79 2.35
CA ILE A 22 15.31 10.99 3.32
C ILE A 22 15.71 11.39 4.75
N LYS A 23 17.00 11.61 5.01
CA LYS A 23 17.49 12.08 6.31
C LYS A 23 16.93 13.46 6.65
N GLU A 24 16.94 14.40 5.71
CA GLU A 24 16.37 15.73 5.91
C GLU A 24 14.88 15.65 6.25
N ARG A 25 14.11 14.84 5.51
CA ARG A 25 12.68 14.59 5.77
C ARG A 25 12.41 13.88 7.10
N MET A 26 13.35 13.06 7.57
CA MET A 26 13.23 12.31 8.82
C MET A 26 13.36 13.22 10.05
N ILE A 27 14.07 14.36 9.95
CA ILE A 27 14.23 15.29 11.07
C ILE A 27 12.85 15.78 11.54
N GLY A 28 12.55 15.58 12.83
CA GLY A 28 11.28 15.99 13.44
C GLY A 28 10.13 14.96 13.33
N THR A 29 10.35 13.82 12.66
CA THR A 29 9.31 12.76 12.53
C THR A 29 9.30 11.76 13.69
N GLY A 30 10.27 11.84 14.60
CA GLY A 30 10.38 10.95 15.77
C GLY A 30 11.04 9.59 15.50
N PHE A 31 11.46 9.32 14.26
CA PHE A 31 12.19 8.09 13.92
C PHE A 31 13.66 8.17 14.34
N SER A 32 14.15 7.11 14.99
CA SER A 32 15.54 6.99 15.43
C SER A 32 16.49 6.44 14.36
N SER A 33 15.96 5.85 13.29
CA SER A 33 16.73 5.18 12.24
C SER A 33 16.14 5.41 10.85
N VAL A 34 17.03 5.65 9.89
CA VAL A 34 16.67 5.80 8.47
C VAL A 34 15.99 4.54 7.93
N SER A 35 16.46 3.36 8.34
CA SER A 35 15.85 2.08 7.98
C SER A 35 14.39 1.98 8.42
N SER A 36 14.07 2.40 9.64
CA SER A 36 12.71 2.41 10.17
C SER A 36 11.80 3.36 9.41
N TYR A 37 12.30 4.56 9.09
CA TYR A 37 11.56 5.55 8.32
C TYR A 37 11.28 5.08 6.89
N VAL A 38 12.29 4.53 6.20
CA VAL A 38 12.12 3.95 4.86
C VAL A 38 11.14 2.78 4.88
N THR A 39 11.24 1.90 5.87
CA THR A 39 10.30 0.77 6.04
C THR A 39 8.86 1.27 6.21
N TYR A 40 8.65 2.33 7.00
CA TYR A 40 7.33 2.93 7.20
C TYR A 40 6.76 3.49 5.87
N ILE A 41 7.55 4.26 5.13
CA ILE A 41 7.15 4.81 3.83
C ILE A 41 6.81 3.69 2.85
N LEU A 42 7.68 2.68 2.72
CA LEU A 42 7.45 1.55 1.81
C LEU A 42 6.15 0.84 2.14
N ARG A 43 5.87 0.59 3.43
CA ARG A 43 4.60 0.00 3.87
C ARG A 43 3.41 0.86 3.47
N GLN A 44 3.48 2.17 3.70
CA GLN A 44 2.40 3.09 3.36
C GLN A 44 2.14 3.15 1.85
N VAL A 45 3.19 3.19 1.04
CA VAL A 45 3.10 3.20 -0.43
C VAL A 45 2.51 1.90 -0.93
N LEU A 46 3.01 0.75 -0.46
CA LEU A 46 2.48 -0.57 -0.83
C LEU A 46 1.02 -0.71 -0.44
N SER A 47 0.64 -0.34 0.79
CA SER A 47 -0.76 -0.39 1.21
C SER A 47 -1.66 0.53 0.39
N SER A 48 -1.14 1.64 -0.13
CA SER A 48 -1.91 2.53 -1.02
C SER A 48 -2.08 1.92 -2.41
N ILE A 49 -1.02 1.31 -2.96
CA ILE A 49 -1.08 0.60 -4.25
C ILE A 49 -2.02 -0.60 -4.16
N GLU A 50 -1.90 -1.44 -3.13
CA GLU A 50 -2.78 -2.60 -2.94
C GLU A 50 -4.24 -2.20 -2.73
N LYS A 51 -4.50 -1.02 -2.13
CA LYS A 51 -5.86 -0.47 -2.03
C LYS A 51 -6.34 -0.02 -3.39
N ASP A 52 -5.54 0.71 -4.15
CA ASP A 52 -5.89 1.16 -5.51
C ASP A 52 -6.11 -0.02 -6.45
N GLU A 53 -5.29 -1.06 -6.38
CA GLU A 53 -5.46 -2.31 -7.12
C GLU A 53 -6.72 -3.06 -6.68
N ARG A 54 -6.97 -3.21 -5.37
CA ARG A 54 -8.22 -3.82 -4.87
C ARG A 54 -9.45 -3.00 -5.25
N THR A 55 -9.37 -1.67 -5.24
CA THR A 55 -10.46 -0.80 -5.67
C THR A 55 -10.68 -0.94 -7.18
N LYS A 56 -9.62 -0.95 -8.00
CA LYS A 56 -9.73 -1.23 -9.44
C LYS A 56 -10.30 -2.63 -9.72
N GLN A 57 -9.98 -3.62 -8.89
CA GLN A 57 -10.47 -4.99 -9.01
C GLN A 57 -11.94 -5.11 -8.59
N ALA A 58 -12.36 -4.40 -7.52
CA ALA A 58 -13.74 -4.34 -7.04
C ALA A 58 -14.69 -3.52 -7.96
N PHE A 59 -14.13 -2.69 -8.84
CA PHE A 59 -14.84 -2.04 -9.94
C PHE A 59 -14.52 -2.70 -11.28
N SER A 60 -14.22 -4.01 -11.30
CA SER A 60 -14.16 -4.73 -12.58
C SER A 60 -15.51 -4.58 -13.30
N LYS A 61 -15.47 -4.34 -14.61
CA LYS A 61 -16.66 -4.16 -15.46
C LYS A 61 -17.69 -5.30 -15.29
N GLU A 62 -17.23 -6.50 -14.93
CA GLU A 62 -18.10 -7.64 -14.66
C GLU A 62 -18.95 -7.47 -13.39
N GLU A 63 -18.38 -6.93 -12.30
CA GLU A 63 -19.16 -6.67 -11.08
C GLU A 63 -20.13 -5.50 -11.29
N GLU A 64 -19.72 -4.48 -12.05
CA GLU A 64 -20.61 -3.37 -12.43
C GLU A 64 -21.80 -3.86 -13.27
N GLU A 65 -21.58 -4.73 -14.27
CA GLU A 65 -22.67 -5.30 -15.06
C GLU A 65 -23.55 -6.25 -14.24
N ALA A 66 -22.99 -7.06 -13.34
CA ALA A 66 -23.77 -7.92 -12.45
C ALA A 66 -24.66 -7.11 -11.50
N VAL A 67 -24.16 -5.98 -10.98
CA VAL A 67 -24.95 -5.07 -10.14
C VAL A 67 -26.02 -4.35 -10.97
N LYS A 68 -25.69 -3.87 -12.18
CA LYS A 68 -26.69 -3.28 -13.09
C LYS A 68 -27.78 -4.28 -13.47
N GLN A 69 -27.43 -5.53 -13.75
CA GLN A 69 -28.40 -6.59 -14.07
C GLN A 69 -29.34 -6.85 -12.90
N ARG A 70 -28.82 -6.96 -11.68
CA ARG A 70 -29.65 -7.08 -10.47
C ARG A 70 -30.55 -5.87 -10.25
N LEU A 71 -30.08 -4.67 -10.53
CA LEU A 71 -30.89 -3.46 -10.41
C LEU A 71 -31.98 -3.39 -11.49
N ARG A 72 -31.70 -3.86 -12.72
CA ARG A 72 -32.70 -4.04 -13.80
C ARG A 72 -33.76 -5.08 -13.40
N ASP A 73 -33.34 -6.23 -12.88
CA ASP A 73 -34.24 -7.29 -12.40
C ASP A 73 -35.13 -6.82 -11.23
N LEU A 74 -34.62 -5.89 -10.41
CA LEU A 74 -35.37 -5.27 -9.32
C LEU A 74 -36.17 -4.03 -9.75
N GLY A 75 -36.11 -3.62 -11.02
CA GLY A 75 -36.89 -2.52 -11.59
C GLY A 75 -36.38 -1.11 -11.23
N TYR A 76 -35.14 -0.98 -10.79
CA TYR A 76 -34.52 0.31 -10.43
C TYR A 76 -33.77 0.99 -11.59
N LEU A 77 -33.56 0.28 -12.71
CA LEU A 77 -32.93 0.76 -13.94
C LEU A 77 -33.69 0.15 -15.14
N GLU A 78 -34.07 0.97 -16.13
CA GLU A 78 -34.58 0.52 -17.44
C GLU A 78 -33.42 0.21 -18.41
#